data_AF-L7J878-F1
#
_entry.id   AF-L7J878-F1
#
_cell.length_a   1.000
_cell.length_b   1.000
_cell.length_c   1.000
_cell.angle_alpha   90.00
_cell.angle_beta   90.00
_cell.angle_gamma   90.00
#
_symmetry.space_group_name_H-M   'P 1'
#
loop_
_entity.id
_entity.type
_entity.pdbx_description
1 polymer ?
#
loop_
_entity_poly.entity_id
_entity_poly.type
_entity_poly.pdbx_seq_one_letter_code
_entity_poly.pdbx_strand_id
1 'polypeptide(L)'
;MDELTSVEELRRQLREAEQRAEKEQQRAEREQQRAEEAEKERQQERQRAEASEQQTRPTTLDEYIAACHDLRITFGTVYDTFPADSRVFENRAFLTGLGKRISVRKIADEKTLESFLHSSVEDPVKAIIGKLKEVEGVRSAFDLGNGIIFENYPHAISDVAEEVVYRDTPSTPPATPNHSLDFNRLRPDQICVYRSNDAGSERRTMIYISEYKPPHKLTAPHLRVGLRPMNIYKEVVNRKTIPTSMDPDARFQYHAERLTAAAITQTYHYIIEGGLEYGLLTTGEAIVFLKIDWREPETLFYHLAEPNAEVLAHPDHFHLCTAVGQYLAFSLMALGLPGEKRLRGQDERHQATQKLKTWVEDFDTTLRSIPEDERLAPDSSPGYQPETYKGVDRSPYLLRRRRHRHVGDEPKKEYEHREPGESSDDESARDLPDTPSPTERRIRRKGRGAQGARRSERILARRPRGGGGEGSNEKDRPYCTQKCLSGLAAQLSQQPQ
;
A
#
# COMPACT_ATOMS: atom_id res chain seq x y z
N MET A 1 -57.81 48.51 70.07
CA MET A 1 -56.34 48.64 69.97
C MET A 1 -55.71 47.35 69.42
N ASP A 2 -56.38 46.61 68.52
CA ASP A 2 -55.88 45.33 68.00
C ASP A 2 -55.55 45.34 66.49
N GLU A 3 -56.05 46.31 65.71
CA GLU A 3 -55.78 46.36 64.27
C GLU A 3 -54.47 47.09 63.91
N LEU A 4 -54.06 48.11 64.68
CA LEU A 4 -52.83 48.87 64.41
C LEU A 4 -51.55 48.09 64.74
N THR A 5 -51.58 47.31 65.82
CA THR A 5 -50.50 46.37 66.20
C THR A 5 -50.36 45.23 65.20
N SER A 6 -51.46 44.72 64.64
CA SER A 6 -51.45 43.70 63.59
C SER A 6 -50.82 44.19 62.27
N VAL A 7 -51.08 45.43 61.87
CA VAL A 7 -50.49 46.03 60.66
C VAL A 7 -48.98 46.30 60.82
N GLU A 8 -48.52 46.70 62.01
CA GLU A 8 -47.09 46.88 62.29
C GLU A 8 -46.32 45.55 62.31
N GLU A 9 -46.91 44.51 62.89
CA GLU A 9 -46.40 43.14 62.89
C GLU A 9 -46.24 42.60 61.46
N LEU A 10 -47.26 42.78 60.61
CA LEU A 10 -47.24 42.38 59.19
C LEU A 10 -46.21 43.16 58.38
N ARG A 11 -46.05 44.47 58.62
CA ARG A 11 -45.00 45.29 57.98
C ARG A 11 -43.59 44.86 58.39
N ARG A 12 -43.40 44.41 59.64
CA ARG A 12 -42.13 43.83 60.09
C ARG A 12 -41.85 42.50 59.39
N GLN A 13 -42.84 41.61 59.32
CA GLN A 13 -42.71 40.32 58.62
C GLN A 13 -42.43 40.48 57.12
N LEU A 14 -43.05 41.47 56.46
CA LEU A 14 -42.79 41.76 55.04
C LEU A 14 -41.34 42.21 54.82
N ARG A 15 -40.82 43.13 55.65
CA ARG A 15 -39.41 43.57 55.56
C ARG A 15 -38.41 42.44 55.83
N GLU A 16 -38.72 41.55 56.78
CA GLU A 16 -37.89 40.37 57.04
C GLU A 16 -37.96 39.33 55.93
N ALA A 17 -39.08 39.23 55.21
CA ALA A 17 -39.22 38.38 54.04
C ALA A 17 -38.46 38.95 52.82
N GLU A 18 -38.54 40.28 52.60
CA GLU A 18 -37.78 40.98 51.56
C GLU A 18 -36.26 40.85 51.78
N GLN A 19 -35.77 41.04 53.00
CA GLN A 19 -34.34 40.84 53.31
C GLN A 19 -33.89 39.38 53.16
N ARG A 20 -34.78 38.42 53.38
CA ARG A 20 -34.49 37.00 53.14
C ARG A 20 -34.41 36.70 51.65
N ALA A 21 -35.35 37.22 50.86
CA ALA A 21 -35.36 37.09 49.40
C ALA A 21 -34.11 37.74 48.77
N GLU A 22 -33.70 38.93 49.23
CA GLU A 22 -32.50 39.60 48.73
C GLU A 22 -31.21 38.83 49.06
N LYS A 23 -31.10 38.26 50.27
CA LYS A 23 -29.97 37.39 50.65
C LYS A 23 -29.94 36.10 49.84
N GLU A 24 -31.11 35.53 49.54
CA GLU A 24 -31.23 34.34 48.72
C GLU A 24 -30.85 34.61 47.26
N GLN A 25 -31.27 35.76 46.71
CA GLN A 25 -30.89 36.22 45.39
C GLN A 25 -29.38 36.49 45.29
N GLN A 26 -28.78 37.16 46.27
CA GLN A 26 -27.33 37.36 46.32
C GLN A 26 -26.56 36.03 46.45
N ARG A 27 -27.11 35.04 47.16
CA ARG A 27 -26.52 33.71 47.26
C ARG A 27 -26.59 32.97 45.93
N ALA A 28 -27.73 33.03 45.25
CA ALA A 28 -27.93 32.45 43.93
C ALA A 28 -27.00 33.09 42.89
N GLU A 29 -26.84 34.41 42.88
CA GLU A 29 -25.91 35.11 41.97
C GLU A 29 -24.45 34.72 42.21
N ARG A 30 -24.02 34.62 43.48
CA ARG A 30 -22.66 34.13 43.81
C ARG A 30 -22.45 32.67 43.48
N GLU A 31 -23.50 31.86 43.54
CA GLU A 31 -23.45 30.46 43.12
C GLU A 31 -23.36 30.34 41.59
N GLN A 32 -24.12 31.15 40.86
CA GLN A 32 -24.06 31.24 39.41
C GLN A 32 -22.69 31.74 38.92
N GLN A 33 -22.12 32.79 39.53
CA GLN A 33 -20.79 33.28 39.20
C GLN A 33 -19.71 32.21 39.41
N ARG A 34 -19.78 31.45 40.52
CA ARG A 34 -18.85 30.33 40.77
C ARG A 34 -19.05 29.20 39.76
N ALA A 35 -20.28 28.92 39.35
CA ALA A 35 -20.56 27.91 38.33
C ALA A 35 -20.00 28.31 36.96
N GLU A 36 -20.16 29.58 36.57
CA GLU A 36 -19.61 30.13 35.31
C GLU A 36 -18.08 30.16 35.31
N GLU A 37 -17.45 30.54 36.42
CA GLU A 37 -16.00 30.53 36.55
C GLU A 37 -15.44 29.10 36.48
N ALA A 38 -16.07 28.15 37.18
CA ALA A 38 -15.70 26.74 37.11
C ALA A 38 -15.93 26.15 35.70
N GLU A 39 -16.93 26.61 34.95
CA GLU A 39 -17.15 26.21 33.57
C GLU A 39 -16.06 26.74 32.63
N LYS A 40 -15.67 28.02 32.78
CA LYS A 40 -14.56 28.61 32.05
C LYS A 40 -13.24 27.89 32.34
N GLU A 41 -12.97 27.56 33.59
CA GLU A 41 -11.78 26.78 33.96
C GLU A 41 -11.78 25.39 33.31
N ARG A 42 -12.89 24.66 33.38
CA ARG A 42 -13.03 23.36 32.69
C ARG A 42 -12.84 23.49 31.18
N GLN A 43 -13.35 24.56 30.57
CA GLN A 43 -13.19 24.80 29.15
C GLN A 43 -11.73 25.11 28.79
N GLN A 44 -11.04 25.92 29.60
CA GLN A 44 -9.60 26.19 29.41
C GLN A 44 -8.73 24.95 29.65
N GLU A 45 -9.06 24.12 30.63
CA GLU A 45 -8.35 22.87 30.90
C GLU A 45 -8.54 21.88 29.75
N ARG A 46 -9.77 21.73 29.24
CA ARG A 46 -10.05 20.95 28.02
C ARG A 46 -9.28 21.48 26.82
N GLN A 47 -9.28 22.80 26.59
CA GLN A 47 -8.51 23.40 25.49
C GLN A 47 -7.00 23.14 25.65
N ARG A 48 -6.46 23.21 26.87
CA ARG A 48 -5.04 22.90 27.14
C ARG A 48 -4.74 21.42 26.95
N ALA A 49 -5.64 20.54 27.38
CA ALA A 49 -5.52 19.10 27.17
C ALA A 49 -5.60 18.75 25.68
N GLU A 50 -6.57 19.29 24.95
CA GLU A 50 -6.71 19.14 23.49
C GLU A 50 -5.50 19.70 22.74
N ALA A 51 -4.96 20.86 23.15
CA ALA A 51 -3.74 21.43 22.55
C ALA A 51 -2.51 20.56 22.83
N SER A 52 -2.39 20.02 24.04
CA SER A 52 -1.32 19.08 24.41
C SER A 52 -1.45 17.76 23.65
N GLU A 53 -2.67 17.26 23.49
CA GLU A 53 -2.99 16.05 22.72
C GLU A 53 -2.70 16.28 21.24
N GLN A 54 -3.13 17.39 20.64
CA GLN A 54 -2.76 17.79 19.28
C GLN A 54 -1.25 17.93 19.12
N GLN A 55 -0.54 18.49 20.11
CA GLN A 55 0.92 18.57 20.08
C GLN A 55 1.57 17.19 20.13
N THR A 56 0.97 16.24 20.84
CA THR A 56 1.43 14.85 20.96
C THR A 56 0.89 13.90 19.89
N ARG A 57 -0.05 14.33 19.03
CA ARG A 57 -0.52 13.54 17.89
C ARG A 57 0.66 13.06 17.02
N PRO A 58 0.78 11.73 16.79
CA PRO A 58 1.91 11.11 16.14
C PRO A 58 1.98 11.54 14.67
N THR A 59 2.87 12.49 14.34
CA THR A 59 3.27 12.74 12.94
C THR A 59 4.52 11.93 12.69
N THR A 60 4.30 10.62 12.64
CA THR A 60 5.36 9.63 12.78
C THR A 60 5.84 9.19 11.41
N LEU A 61 7.15 9.20 11.24
CA LEU A 61 7.83 8.50 10.17
C LEU A 61 8.24 7.15 10.73
N ASP A 62 7.84 6.04 10.11
CA ASP A 62 8.16 4.69 10.55
C ASP A 62 8.75 3.86 9.40
N GLU A 63 9.60 2.89 9.72
CA GLU A 63 10.14 2.01 8.69
C GLU A 63 9.09 1.00 8.22
N TYR A 64 8.96 0.85 6.91
CA TYR A 64 8.08 -0.13 6.27
C TYR A 64 8.76 -1.51 6.27
N ILE A 65 8.85 -2.11 7.45
CA ILE A 65 9.53 -3.41 7.67
C ILE A 65 8.97 -4.50 6.73
N ALA A 66 7.66 -4.48 6.46
CA ALA A 66 7.01 -5.44 5.58
C ALA A 66 7.24 -5.18 4.07
N ALA A 67 7.90 -4.09 3.67
CA ALA A 67 8.13 -3.76 2.25
C ALA A 67 8.85 -4.90 1.51
N CYS A 68 9.93 -5.43 2.08
CA CYS A 68 10.65 -6.55 1.45
C CYS A 68 9.78 -7.79 1.30
N HIS A 69 8.92 -8.08 2.27
CA HIS A 69 7.99 -9.21 2.19
C HIS A 69 6.93 -9.01 1.09
N ASP A 70 6.35 -7.82 1.00
CA ASP A 70 5.33 -7.49 0.00
C ASP A 70 5.90 -7.48 -1.43
N LEU A 71 7.14 -7.00 -1.60
CA LEU A 71 7.89 -7.11 -2.85
C LEU A 71 8.08 -8.58 -3.26
N ARG A 72 8.43 -9.48 -2.33
CA ARG A 72 8.62 -10.92 -2.60
C ARG A 72 7.32 -11.61 -2.99
N ILE A 73 6.20 -11.28 -2.34
CA ILE A 73 4.88 -11.81 -2.73
C ILE A 73 4.53 -11.36 -4.15
N THR A 74 4.79 -10.09 -4.45
CA THR A 74 4.53 -9.52 -5.77
C THR A 74 5.32 -10.25 -6.85
N PHE A 75 6.63 -10.44 -6.66
CA PHE A 75 7.45 -11.21 -7.59
C PHE A 75 7.07 -12.69 -7.67
N GLY A 76 6.73 -13.31 -6.53
CA GLY A 76 6.25 -14.69 -6.51
C GLY A 76 5.00 -14.87 -7.36
N THR A 77 4.05 -13.96 -7.24
CA THR A 77 2.84 -13.91 -8.07
C THR A 77 3.16 -13.75 -9.55
N VAL A 78 4.11 -12.87 -9.91
CA VAL A 78 4.56 -12.71 -11.30
C VAL A 78 5.21 -14.00 -11.82
N TYR A 79 6.06 -14.66 -11.04
CA TYR A 79 6.70 -15.92 -11.47
C TYR A 79 5.73 -17.08 -11.61
N ASP A 80 4.68 -17.11 -10.80
CA ASP A 80 3.65 -18.14 -10.86
C ASP A 80 2.71 -17.96 -12.07
N THR A 81 2.55 -16.72 -12.54
CA THR A 81 1.57 -16.36 -13.59
C THR A 81 2.19 -16.08 -14.95
N PHE A 82 3.42 -15.56 -15.02
CA PHE A 82 4.09 -15.20 -16.26
C PHE A 82 4.92 -16.36 -16.84
N PRO A 83 4.89 -16.61 -18.17
CA PRO A 83 5.66 -17.69 -18.78
C PRO A 83 7.18 -17.44 -18.69
N ALA A 84 7.90 -18.28 -17.93
CA ALA A 84 9.34 -18.13 -17.69
C ALA A 84 10.21 -18.22 -18.95
N ASP A 85 9.75 -18.94 -19.98
CA ASP A 85 10.50 -19.13 -21.23
C ASP A 85 10.36 -17.94 -22.21
N SER A 86 9.52 -16.97 -21.87
CA SER A 86 9.23 -15.82 -22.73
C SER A 86 10.37 -14.80 -22.70
N ARG A 87 11.12 -14.69 -23.80
CA ARG A 87 12.21 -13.70 -23.96
C ARG A 87 11.67 -12.39 -24.51
N VAL A 88 10.91 -11.68 -23.70
CA VAL A 88 10.23 -10.42 -24.10
C VAL A 88 10.96 -9.16 -23.65
N PHE A 89 12.06 -9.29 -22.91
CA PHE A 89 12.83 -8.17 -22.37
C PHE A 89 14.08 -7.88 -23.19
N GLU A 90 14.59 -6.66 -23.02
CA GLU A 90 15.77 -6.18 -23.72
C GLU A 90 17.00 -7.06 -23.46
N ASN A 91 17.78 -7.29 -24.50
CA ASN A 91 18.98 -8.11 -24.38
C ASN A 91 20.13 -7.32 -23.71
N ARG A 92 21.10 -8.06 -23.17
CA ARG A 92 22.26 -7.49 -22.45
C ARG A 92 23.11 -6.54 -23.30
N ALA A 93 23.20 -6.77 -24.62
CA ALA A 93 23.98 -5.91 -25.51
C ALA A 93 23.33 -4.54 -25.68
N PHE A 94 21.99 -4.49 -25.83
CA PHE A 94 21.23 -3.26 -25.83
C PHE A 94 21.42 -2.50 -24.52
N LEU A 95 21.24 -3.15 -23.37
CA LEU A 95 21.42 -2.53 -22.05
C LEU A 95 22.83 -1.98 -21.84
N THR A 96 23.86 -2.69 -22.33
CA THR A 96 25.25 -2.21 -22.31
C THR A 96 25.42 -0.94 -23.14
N GLY A 97 24.83 -0.90 -24.35
CA GLY A 97 24.85 0.28 -25.20
C GLY A 97 24.06 1.46 -24.63
N LEU A 98 22.90 1.19 -24.03
CA LEU A 98 22.10 2.19 -23.34
C LEU A 98 22.85 2.79 -22.14
N GLY A 99 23.43 1.94 -21.29
CA GLY A 99 24.24 2.37 -20.14
C GLY A 99 25.40 3.28 -20.56
N LYS A 100 26.13 2.92 -21.63
CA LYS A 100 27.19 3.79 -22.19
C LYS A 100 26.64 5.15 -22.61
N ARG A 101 25.51 5.21 -23.31
CA ARG A 101 24.90 6.47 -23.76
C ARG A 101 24.45 7.36 -22.60
N ILE A 102 23.80 6.76 -21.61
CA ILE A 102 23.27 7.51 -20.46
C ILE A 102 24.42 8.02 -19.57
N SER A 103 25.49 7.24 -19.40
CA SER A 103 26.64 7.60 -18.55
C SER A 103 27.41 8.86 -18.99
N VAL A 104 27.20 9.35 -20.21
CA VAL A 104 27.88 10.54 -20.73
C VAL A 104 27.39 11.84 -20.08
N ARG A 105 26.14 11.88 -19.62
CA ARG A 105 25.52 13.10 -19.10
C ARG A 105 25.49 13.08 -17.58
N LYS A 106 26.07 14.10 -16.94
CA LYS A 106 25.93 14.33 -15.50
C LYS A 106 24.54 14.88 -15.20
N ILE A 107 23.92 14.40 -14.12
CA ILE A 107 22.66 14.93 -13.63
C ILE A 107 22.92 16.29 -12.96
N ALA A 108 22.41 17.35 -13.57
CA ALA A 108 22.66 18.74 -13.17
C ALA A 108 21.41 19.42 -12.59
N ASP A 109 20.22 18.89 -12.86
CA ASP A 109 18.92 19.47 -12.51
C ASP A 109 17.83 18.38 -12.54
N GLU A 110 16.61 18.76 -12.19
CA GLU A 110 15.41 17.90 -12.19
C GLU A 110 15.13 17.31 -13.57
N LYS A 111 15.28 18.12 -14.63
CA LYS A 111 14.99 17.70 -16.01
C LYS A 111 15.97 16.64 -16.54
N THR A 112 17.25 16.76 -16.19
CA THR A 112 18.26 15.76 -16.53
C THR A 112 18.07 14.47 -15.72
N LEU A 113 17.63 14.58 -14.45
CA LEU A 113 17.22 13.43 -13.65
C LEU A 113 15.99 12.74 -14.24
N GLU A 114 14.97 13.49 -14.63
CA GLU A 114 13.76 13.01 -15.30
C GLU A 114 14.12 12.24 -16.59
N SER A 115 14.96 12.83 -17.45
CA SER A 115 15.42 12.15 -18.68
C SER A 115 16.18 10.85 -18.39
N PHE A 116 16.97 10.82 -17.31
CA PHE A 116 17.68 9.62 -16.86
C PHE A 116 16.70 8.54 -16.41
N LEU A 117 15.74 8.89 -15.55
CA LEU A 117 14.76 7.95 -14.99
C LEU A 117 13.81 7.40 -16.06
N HIS A 118 13.31 8.25 -16.97
CA HIS A 118 12.54 7.81 -18.12
C HIS A 118 13.26 6.71 -18.91
N SER A 119 14.52 6.99 -19.28
CA SER A 119 15.28 6.08 -20.16
C SER A 119 15.76 4.81 -19.46
N SER A 120 16.09 4.87 -18.16
CA SER A 120 16.77 3.79 -17.44
C SER A 120 15.87 2.97 -16.52
N VAL A 121 14.71 3.50 -16.13
CA VAL A 121 13.81 2.87 -15.16
C VAL A 121 12.39 2.81 -15.69
N GLU A 122 11.77 3.95 -16.02
CA GLU A 122 10.33 4.03 -16.26
C GLU A 122 9.90 3.41 -17.59
N ASP A 123 10.62 3.69 -18.68
CA ASP A 123 10.37 3.05 -19.99
C ASP A 123 10.57 1.53 -19.92
N PRO A 124 11.66 1.00 -19.32
CA PRO A 124 11.78 -0.43 -19.05
C PRO A 124 10.61 -1.01 -18.26
N VAL A 125 10.19 -0.35 -17.17
CA VAL A 125 9.05 -0.80 -16.35
C VAL A 125 7.76 -0.81 -17.17
N LYS A 126 7.51 0.24 -17.95
CA LYS A 126 6.36 0.35 -18.85
C LYS A 126 6.37 -0.75 -19.92
N ALA A 127 7.54 -1.05 -20.50
CA ALA A 127 7.70 -2.13 -21.46
C ALA A 127 7.40 -3.51 -20.82
N ILE A 128 7.89 -3.74 -19.60
CA ILE A 128 7.61 -4.97 -18.84
C ILE A 128 6.12 -5.09 -18.57
N ILE A 129 5.48 -4.05 -18.03
CA ILE A 129 4.03 -4.02 -17.75
C ILE A 129 3.22 -4.21 -19.04
N GLY A 130 3.68 -3.63 -20.15
CA GLY A 130 3.09 -3.83 -21.47
C GLY A 130 3.06 -5.29 -21.93
N LYS A 131 4.02 -6.11 -21.46
CA LYS A 131 4.03 -7.56 -21.69
C LYS A 131 3.25 -8.34 -20.63
N LEU A 132 3.31 -7.91 -19.38
CA LEU A 132 2.53 -8.52 -18.29
C LEU A 132 1.02 -8.44 -18.57
N LYS A 133 0.53 -7.31 -19.10
CA LYS A 133 -0.89 -7.14 -19.43
C LYS A 133 -1.39 -8.04 -20.57
N GLU A 134 -0.51 -8.66 -21.35
CA GLU A 134 -0.91 -9.63 -22.39
C GLU A 134 -1.26 -11.00 -21.76
N VAL A 135 -0.92 -11.22 -20.50
CA VAL A 135 -1.12 -12.49 -19.78
C VAL A 135 -2.30 -12.39 -18.82
N GLU A 136 -3.39 -13.09 -19.12
CA GLU A 136 -4.63 -13.05 -18.34
C GLU A 136 -4.44 -13.38 -16.85
N GLY A 137 -3.56 -14.34 -16.54
CA GLY A 137 -3.24 -14.70 -15.16
C GLY A 137 -2.64 -13.55 -14.36
N VAL A 138 -1.81 -12.71 -14.99
CA VAL A 138 -1.21 -11.53 -14.35
C VAL A 138 -2.25 -10.41 -14.23
N ARG A 139 -3.07 -10.18 -15.26
CA ARG A 139 -4.19 -9.21 -15.23
C ARG A 139 -5.25 -9.54 -14.18
N SER A 140 -5.45 -10.81 -13.87
CA SER A 140 -6.38 -11.24 -12.83
C SER A 140 -5.76 -11.11 -11.43
N ALA A 141 -4.44 -11.24 -11.32
CA ALA A 141 -3.72 -11.12 -10.05
C ALA A 141 -3.48 -9.65 -9.65
N PHE A 142 -3.32 -8.77 -10.64
CA PHE A 142 -3.09 -7.34 -10.44
C PHE A 142 -4.08 -6.55 -11.29
N ASP A 143 -4.58 -5.43 -10.79
CA ASP A 143 -5.50 -4.56 -11.52
C ASP A 143 -4.81 -3.77 -12.65
N LEU A 144 -4.16 -4.46 -13.59
CA LEU A 144 -3.25 -3.87 -14.58
C LEU A 144 -3.94 -3.01 -15.64
N GLY A 145 -5.25 -3.16 -15.85
CA GLY A 145 -5.98 -2.44 -16.90
C GLY A 145 -5.29 -2.58 -18.27
N ASN A 146 -5.02 -1.45 -18.93
CA ASN A 146 -4.25 -1.37 -20.17
C ASN A 146 -2.76 -1.00 -19.94
N GLY A 147 -2.27 -1.13 -18.72
CA GLY A 147 -0.91 -0.81 -18.29
C GLY A 147 -0.82 0.49 -17.51
N ILE A 148 0.41 0.97 -17.32
CA ILE A 148 0.70 2.21 -16.60
C ILE A 148 1.32 3.29 -17.49
N ILE A 149 1.17 4.53 -17.07
CA ILE A 149 1.69 5.72 -17.73
C ILE A 149 2.36 6.59 -16.68
N PHE A 150 3.60 6.99 -16.96
CA PHE A 150 4.32 8.01 -16.21
C PHE A 150 4.12 9.33 -16.93
N GLU A 151 3.55 10.32 -16.24
CA GLU A 151 3.22 11.61 -16.84
C GLU A 151 3.58 12.77 -15.93
N ASN A 152 4.24 13.77 -16.52
CA ASN A 152 4.51 15.02 -15.83
C ASN A 152 3.23 15.86 -15.74
N TYR A 153 2.92 16.28 -14.52
CA TYR A 153 1.64 16.83 -14.12
C TYR A 153 1.14 18.10 -14.87
N PRO A 154 1.98 19.06 -15.33
CA PRO A 154 1.53 20.25 -16.07
C PRO A 154 0.79 19.92 -17.38
N HIS A 155 0.96 18.71 -17.91
CA HIS A 155 0.30 18.25 -19.14
C HIS A 155 -0.90 17.31 -18.89
N ALA A 156 -1.14 16.89 -17.64
CA ALA A 156 -2.12 15.85 -17.30
C ALA A 156 -3.52 16.38 -16.91
N ILE A 157 -3.65 17.67 -16.57
CA ILE A 157 -4.89 18.25 -16.02
C ILE A 157 -5.90 18.70 -17.09
N SER A 158 -5.54 18.74 -18.37
CA SER A 158 -6.44 19.36 -19.36
C SER A 158 -7.77 18.61 -19.53
N ASP A 159 -7.82 17.26 -19.52
CA ASP A 159 -9.03 16.60 -20.05
C ASP A 159 -9.53 15.29 -19.38
N VAL A 160 -8.88 14.71 -18.34
CA VAL A 160 -9.07 13.25 -18.13
C VAL A 160 -9.17 12.69 -16.70
N ALA A 161 -9.08 13.52 -15.67
CA ALA A 161 -9.29 13.05 -14.30
C ALA A 161 -10.79 12.83 -14.00
N GLU A 162 -11.12 11.71 -13.35
CA GLU A 162 -12.48 11.25 -13.08
C GLU A 162 -13.37 12.26 -12.34
N GLU A 163 -12.77 13.17 -11.55
CA GLU A 163 -13.50 14.23 -10.86
C GLU A 163 -13.82 15.47 -11.73
N VAL A 164 -13.27 15.56 -12.94
CA VAL A 164 -13.47 16.71 -13.84
C VAL A 164 -14.68 16.52 -14.77
N VAL A 165 -15.23 15.30 -14.88
CA VAL A 165 -16.28 14.94 -15.87
C VAL A 165 -17.69 15.43 -15.47
N TYR A 166 -17.86 16.15 -14.35
CA TYR A 166 -19.18 16.63 -13.87
C TYR A 166 -19.53 18.08 -14.26
N ARG A 167 -19.03 18.62 -15.38
CA ARG A 167 -19.28 20.04 -15.75
C ARG A 167 -20.10 20.36 -17.00
N ASP A 168 -20.63 19.38 -17.73
CA ASP A 168 -21.43 19.66 -18.93
C ASP A 168 -22.94 19.46 -18.74
N THR A 169 -23.56 20.24 -17.84
CA THR A 169 -25.00 20.58 -17.93
C THR A 169 -25.24 22.02 -17.45
N PRO A 170 -25.75 22.93 -18.29
CA PRO A 170 -25.96 24.32 -17.91
C PRO A 170 -27.35 24.54 -17.30
N SER A 171 -27.43 24.78 -15.98
CA SER A 171 -28.51 25.55 -15.31
C SER A 171 -28.15 25.83 -13.84
N THR A 172 -27.91 27.11 -13.53
CA THR A 172 -27.68 27.77 -12.21
C THR A 172 -28.93 27.76 -11.27
N PRO A 173 -28.91 28.21 -9.97
CA PRO A 173 -27.91 28.96 -9.14
C PRO A 173 -27.77 28.50 -7.64
N PRO A 174 -27.14 29.27 -6.71
CA PRO A 174 -25.84 29.94 -6.73
C PRO A 174 -24.74 29.08 -6.06
N ALA A 175 -23.51 29.24 -6.52
CA ALA A 175 -22.35 28.50 -6.05
C ALA A 175 -22.04 28.78 -4.56
N THR A 176 -22.03 27.73 -3.75
CA THR A 176 -21.06 27.63 -2.65
C THR A 176 -19.66 27.71 -3.25
N PRO A 177 -18.66 28.29 -2.57
CA PRO A 177 -17.28 28.22 -3.00
C PRO A 177 -16.82 26.77 -2.90
N ASN A 178 -17.16 25.96 -3.89
CA ASN A 178 -16.56 24.67 -4.11
C ASN A 178 -15.11 24.98 -4.43
N HIS A 179 -14.23 24.72 -3.47
CA HIS A 179 -12.82 24.52 -3.71
C HIS A 179 -12.69 23.29 -4.62
N SER A 180 -12.98 23.49 -5.90
CA SER A 180 -12.47 22.65 -6.99
C SER A 180 -10.99 22.46 -6.69
N LEU A 181 -10.54 21.19 -6.67
CA LEU A 181 -9.14 20.83 -6.53
C LEU A 181 -8.28 21.82 -7.29
N ASP A 182 -7.59 22.70 -6.56
CA ASP A 182 -6.75 23.73 -7.16
C ASP A 182 -5.41 23.10 -7.50
N PHE A 183 -5.53 22.15 -8.44
CA PHE A 183 -4.50 21.34 -9.03
C PHE A 183 -3.38 22.21 -9.65
N ASN A 184 -3.63 23.50 -9.90
CA ASN A 184 -2.61 24.50 -10.23
C ASN A 184 -1.54 24.72 -9.13
N ARG A 185 -1.64 24.06 -7.98
CA ARG A 185 -0.65 24.13 -6.87
C ARG A 185 0.44 23.06 -6.91
N LEU A 186 0.37 22.05 -7.78
CA LEU A 186 1.43 21.04 -7.91
C LEU A 186 2.60 21.58 -8.75
N ARG A 187 3.83 21.21 -8.39
CA ARG A 187 5.03 21.74 -9.06
C ARG A 187 5.27 21.05 -10.41
N PRO A 188 5.89 21.73 -11.40
CA PRO A 188 6.19 21.16 -12.72
C PRO A 188 7.16 19.97 -12.75
N ASP A 189 7.80 19.63 -11.63
CA ASP A 189 8.86 18.61 -11.56
C ASP A 189 8.32 17.25 -11.04
N GLN A 190 7.00 17.03 -11.14
CA GLN A 190 6.29 15.92 -10.50
C GLN A 190 5.75 14.93 -11.53
N ILE A 191 6.09 13.66 -11.33
CA ILE A 191 5.59 12.57 -12.16
C ILE A 191 4.44 11.88 -11.44
N CYS A 192 3.26 11.98 -12.03
CA CYS A 192 2.10 11.19 -11.62
C CYS A 192 2.09 9.88 -12.40
N VAL A 193 1.88 8.78 -11.67
CA VAL A 193 1.77 7.46 -12.30
C VAL A 193 0.30 7.07 -12.36
N TYR A 194 -0.16 6.79 -13.56
CA TYR A 194 -1.55 6.47 -13.86
C TYR A 194 -1.69 5.04 -14.34
N ARG A 195 -2.74 4.36 -13.88
CA ARG A 195 -3.31 3.20 -14.55
C ARG A 195 -4.14 3.68 -15.74
N SER A 196 -3.85 3.14 -16.93
CA SER A 196 -4.71 3.30 -18.09
C SER A 196 -5.87 2.31 -17.99
N ASN A 197 -7.11 2.81 -18.09
CA ASN A 197 -8.29 1.97 -18.13
C ASN A 197 -8.45 1.29 -19.50
N ASP A 198 -9.60 0.62 -19.71
CA ASP A 198 -9.91 -0.17 -20.90
C ASP A 198 -9.61 0.55 -22.22
N ALA A 199 -9.27 -0.23 -23.25
CA ALA A 199 -8.93 0.27 -24.57
C ALA A 199 -10.08 1.14 -25.13
N GLY A 200 -9.82 2.44 -25.30
CA GLY A 200 -10.78 3.43 -25.82
C GLY A 200 -11.37 4.37 -24.76
N SER A 201 -11.09 4.15 -23.47
CA SER A 201 -11.37 5.14 -22.43
C SER A 201 -10.17 6.06 -22.25
N GLU A 202 -10.38 7.37 -22.31
CA GLU A 202 -9.34 8.32 -21.93
C GLU A 202 -9.10 8.28 -20.41
N ARG A 203 -10.10 7.83 -19.63
CA ARG A 203 -10.08 7.81 -18.16
C ARG A 203 -8.85 7.10 -17.62
N ARG A 204 -8.19 7.76 -16.68
CA ARG A 204 -7.01 7.28 -15.99
C ARG A 204 -7.19 7.40 -14.49
N THR A 205 -6.63 6.45 -13.76
CA THR A 205 -6.67 6.43 -12.31
C THR A 205 -5.25 6.57 -11.79
N MET A 206 -4.99 7.61 -11.00
CA MET A 206 -3.68 7.80 -10.38
C MET A 206 -3.43 6.68 -9.36
N ILE A 207 -2.27 6.05 -9.42
CA ILE A 207 -1.91 4.92 -8.54
C ILE A 207 -0.87 5.31 -7.48
N TYR A 208 0.09 6.17 -7.82
CA TYR A 208 1.01 6.79 -6.88
C TYR A 208 1.65 8.04 -7.52
N ILE A 209 2.24 8.89 -6.68
CA ILE A 209 3.03 10.04 -7.11
C ILE A 209 4.52 9.77 -6.93
N SER A 210 5.34 10.34 -7.81
CA SER A 210 6.78 10.20 -7.83
C SER A 210 7.45 11.58 -7.83
N GLU A 211 8.22 11.87 -6.79
CA GLU A 211 8.96 13.12 -6.61
C GLU A 211 10.45 12.90 -6.92
N TYR A 212 11.02 13.79 -7.74
CA TYR A 212 12.42 13.74 -8.16
C TYR A 212 13.24 14.80 -7.45
N LYS A 213 14.31 14.38 -6.78
CA LYS A 213 15.28 15.30 -6.16
C LYS A 213 16.66 14.99 -6.72
N PRO A 214 17.28 15.90 -7.51
CA PRO A 214 18.61 15.68 -8.05
C PRO A 214 19.63 15.31 -6.97
N PRO A 215 20.60 14.43 -7.28
CA PRO A 215 21.54 13.90 -6.30
C PRO A 215 22.44 14.96 -5.66
N HIS A 216 22.59 16.13 -6.30
CA HIS A 216 23.32 17.27 -5.72
C HIS A 216 22.49 18.11 -4.74
N LYS A 217 21.15 17.98 -4.74
CA LYS A 217 20.23 18.62 -3.78
C LYS A 217 19.90 17.71 -2.60
N LEU A 218 19.75 16.41 -2.86
CA LEU A 218 19.48 15.39 -1.86
C LEU A 218 20.32 14.16 -2.19
N THR A 219 21.22 13.77 -1.28
CA THR A 219 22.24 12.74 -1.53
C THR A 219 21.85 11.44 -0.82
N ALA A 220 22.42 10.30 -1.23
CA ALA A 220 22.22 9.05 -0.50
C ALA A 220 22.62 9.13 0.99
N PRO A 221 23.74 9.78 1.38
CA PRO A 221 24.04 10.07 2.79
C PRO A 221 22.99 10.89 3.54
N HIS A 222 22.39 11.91 2.90
CA HIS A 222 21.28 12.65 3.51
C HIS A 222 20.10 11.73 3.82
N LEU A 223 19.73 10.85 2.88
CA LEU A 223 18.63 9.89 3.06
C LEU A 223 18.95 8.87 4.15
N ARG A 224 20.15 8.29 4.15
CA ARG A 224 20.57 7.29 5.16
C ARG A 224 20.51 7.83 6.59
N VAL A 225 20.94 9.08 6.80
CA VAL A 225 20.98 9.69 8.14
C VAL A 225 19.63 10.34 8.49
N GLY A 226 18.96 10.92 7.50
CA GLY A 226 17.70 11.63 7.67
C GLY A 226 16.47 10.73 7.75
N LEU A 227 16.51 9.50 7.24
CA LEU A 227 15.45 8.51 7.38
C LEU A 227 15.69 7.66 8.63
N ARG A 228 14.89 7.91 9.65
CA ARG A 228 14.81 7.09 10.86
C ARG A 228 13.40 7.17 11.43
N PRO A 229 12.97 6.18 12.23
CA PRO A 229 11.74 6.31 12.99
C PRO A 229 11.77 7.57 13.87
N MET A 230 10.83 8.50 13.67
CA MET A 230 10.79 9.78 14.40
C MET A 230 9.45 10.51 14.28
N ASN A 231 9.18 11.44 15.20
CA ASN A 231 8.09 12.39 15.05
C ASN A 231 8.60 13.65 14.31
N ILE A 232 8.30 13.77 13.02
CA ILE A 232 8.83 14.85 12.17
C ILE A 232 8.46 16.22 12.75
N TYR A 233 7.22 16.41 13.20
CA TYR A 233 6.78 17.72 13.66
C TYR A 233 7.48 18.16 14.95
N LYS A 234 7.72 17.22 15.87
CA LYS A 234 8.38 17.50 17.15
C LYS A 234 9.90 17.59 17.01
N GLU A 235 10.50 16.65 16.27
CA GLU A 235 11.96 16.46 16.22
C GLU A 235 12.63 17.26 15.10
N VAL A 236 11.90 17.64 14.05
CA VAL A 236 12.44 18.42 12.92
C VAL A 236 11.84 19.82 12.89
N VAL A 237 10.52 19.93 12.76
CA VAL A 237 9.84 21.23 12.55
C VAL A 237 9.96 22.13 13.78
N ASN A 238 9.73 21.58 14.99
CA ASN A 238 9.80 22.34 16.25
C ASN A 238 11.10 22.16 17.02
N ARG A 239 12.18 21.74 16.35
CA ARG A 239 13.48 21.57 16.99
C ARG A 239 14.05 22.92 17.41
N LYS A 240 14.19 23.13 18.72
CA LYS A 240 14.67 24.40 19.29
C LYS A 240 16.19 24.55 19.24
N THR A 241 16.93 23.44 19.17
CA THR A 241 18.38 23.41 19.32
C THR A 241 19.05 23.02 18.02
N ILE A 242 19.90 23.92 17.51
CA ILE A 242 20.79 23.66 16.38
C ILE A 242 22.14 23.18 16.94
N PRO A 243 22.66 22.02 16.52
CA PRO A 243 23.98 21.55 16.93
C PRO A 243 25.07 22.59 16.64
N THR A 244 26.03 22.72 17.55
CA THR A 244 27.17 23.64 17.39
C THR A 244 28.12 23.14 16.30
N SER A 245 28.84 24.03 15.62
CA SER A 245 29.85 23.70 14.60
C SER A 245 31.03 22.85 15.10
N MET A 246 31.12 22.57 16.40
CA MET A 246 32.14 21.73 17.01
C MET A 246 31.89 20.23 16.82
N ASP A 247 30.70 19.84 16.35
CA ASP A 247 30.34 18.46 16.03
C ASP A 247 29.81 18.39 14.58
N PRO A 248 30.70 18.15 13.59
CA PRO A 248 30.32 18.08 12.18
C PRO A 248 29.31 16.98 11.87
N ASP A 249 29.39 15.83 12.57
CA ASP A 249 28.50 14.69 12.34
C ASP A 249 27.08 15.02 12.85
N ALA A 250 26.95 15.56 14.06
CA ALA A 250 25.64 15.99 14.59
C ALA A 250 25.02 17.12 13.77
N ARG A 251 25.86 18.01 13.22
CA ARG A 251 25.41 19.10 12.36
C ARG A 251 24.93 18.59 11.00
N PHE A 252 25.68 17.67 10.38
CA PHE A 252 25.25 17.01 9.15
C PHE A 252 23.94 16.26 9.38
N GLN A 253 23.81 15.52 10.49
CA GLN A 253 22.57 14.83 10.84
C GLN A 253 21.39 15.79 10.96
N TYR A 254 21.55 16.93 11.63
CA TYR A 254 20.50 17.95 11.73
C TYR A 254 20.04 18.44 10.35
N HIS A 255 20.97 18.69 9.43
CA HIS A 255 20.65 19.14 8.08
C HIS A 255 20.03 18.02 7.22
N ALA A 256 20.54 16.79 7.35
CA ALA A 256 20.02 15.59 6.69
C ALA A 256 18.57 15.30 7.10
N GLU A 257 18.26 15.37 8.41
CA GLU A 257 16.91 15.23 8.95
C GLU A 257 15.97 16.30 8.38
N ARG A 258 16.40 17.57 8.36
CA ARG A 258 15.58 18.67 7.80
C ARG A 258 15.33 18.51 6.30
N LEU A 259 16.36 18.23 5.51
CA LEU A 259 16.23 18.06 4.05
C LEU A 259 15.36 16.88 3.68
N THR A 260 15.60 15.74 4.34
CA THR A 260 14.87 14.52 4.08
C THR A 260 13.42 14.67 4.48
N ALA A 261 13.15 15.22 5.68
CA ALA A 261 11.80 15.53 6.12
C ALA A 261 11.07 16.47 5.16
N ALA A 262 11.73 17.53 4.65
CA ALA A 262 11.12 18.46 3.71
C ALA A 262 10.73 17.75 2.40
N ALA A 263 11.60 16.88 1.88
CA ALA A 263 11.32 16.11 0.66
C ALA A 263 10.15 15.13 0.84
N ILE A 264 10.17 14.30 1.90
CA ILE A 264 9.10 13.31 2.13
C ILE A 264 7.78 13.97 2.54
N THR A 265 7.80 15.09 3.27
CA THR A 265 6.57 15.83 3.63
C THR A 265 5.92 16.42 2.39
N GLN A 266 6.73 16.91 1.44
CA GLN A 266 6.23 17.38 0.15
C GLN A 266 5.55 16.24 -0.62
N THR A 267 6.19 15.07 -0.74
CA THR A 267 5.57 13.90 -1.40
C THR A 267 4.30 13.44 -0.65
N TYR A 268 4.36 13.37 0.68
CA TYR A 268 3.25 12.99 1.56
C TYR A 268 2.02 13.89 1.39
N HIS A 269 2.23 15.20 1.30
CA HIS A 269 1.14 16.16 1.05
C HIS A 269 0.34 15.77 -0.20
N TYR A 270 1.00 15.37 -1.27
CA TYR A 270 0.32 14.94 -2.50
C TYR A 270 -0.28 13.55 -2.43
N ILE A 271 0.28 12.64 -1.63
CA ILE A 271 -0.38 11.35 -1.35
C ILE A 271 -1.76 11.63 -0.71
N ILE A 272 -1.81 12.55 0.26
CA ILE A 272 -3.06 12.95 0.93
C ILE A 272 -4.02 13.69 -0.01
N GLU A 273 -3.55 14.72 -0.73
CA GLU A 273 -4.39 15.49 -1.67
C GLU A 273 -4.92 14.61 -2.81
N GLY A 274 -4.09 13.69 -3.31
CA GLY A 274 -4.45 12.71 -4.33
C GLY A 274 -5.33 11.57 -3.81
N GLY A 275 -5.49 11.41 -2.50
CA GLY A 275 -6.22 10.30 -1.91
C GLY A 275 -5.57 8.94 -2.17
N LEU A 276 -4.24 8.94 -2.29
CA LEU A 276 -3.41 7.79 -2.64
C LEU A 276 -2.94 7.05 -1.39
N GLU A 277 -2.49 5.81 -1.55
CA GLU A 277 -1.85 5.03 -0.48
C GLU A 277 -0.33 5.01 -0.60
N TYR A 278 0.18 5.20 -1.81
CA TYR A 278 1.59 5.01 -2.15
C TYR A 278 2.18 6.28 -2.75
N GLY A 279 3.46 6.48 -2.49
CA GLY A 279 4.28 7.51 -3.14
C GLY A 279 5.73 7.07 -3.26
N LEU A 280 6.50 7.79 -4.04
CA LEU A 280 7.89 7.48 -4.31
C LEU A 280 8.71 8.77 -4.32
N LEU A 281 9.89 8.75 -3.72
CA LEU A 281 10.90 9.80 -3.82
C LEU A 281 12.18 9.16 -4.34
N THR A 282 12.82 9.75 -5.36
CA THR A 282 14.06 9.21 -5.93
C THR A 282 15.10 10.28 -6.22
N THR A 283 16.36 9.91 -6.07
CA THR A 283 17.53 10.70 -6.46
C THR A 283 18.23 10.15 -7.70
N GLY A 284 17.70 9.06 -8.27
CA GLY A 284 18.36 8.26 -9.31
C GLY A 284 19.42 7.29 -8.78
N GLU A 285 20.04 7.61 -7.64
CA GLU A 285 20.95 6.71 -6.92
C GLU A 285 20.22 5.87 -5.86
N ALA A 286 19.30 6.50 -5.13
CA ALA A 286 18.50 5.90 -4.06
C ALA A 286 17.00 6.13 -4.30
N ILE A 287 16.18 5.23 -3.77
CA ILE A 287 14.73 5.24 -3.89
C ILE A 287 14.13 5.14 -2.49
N VAL A 288 13.16 5.99 -2.18
CA VAL A 288 12.38 5.94 -0.95
C VAL A 288 10.95 5.62 -1.34
N PHE A 289 10.51 4.41 -1.02
CA PHE A 289 9.12 3.98 -1.19
C PHE A 289 8.32 4.44 0.02
N LEU A 290 7.21 5.11 -0.23
CA LEU A 290 6.34 5.68 0.80
C LEU A 290 4.98 4.99 0.77
N LYS A 291 4.43 4.75 1.96
CA LYS A 291 3.10 4.18 2.13
C LYS A 291 2.38 4.82 3.32
N ILE A 292 1.09 5.08 3.16
CA ILE A 292 0.18 5.54 4.22
C ILE A 292 -0.89 4.48 4.46
N ASP A 293 -1.24 4.22 5.72
CA ASP A 293 -2.51 3.57 6.06
C ASP A 293 -3.54 4.67 6.35
N TRP A 294 -4.62 4.71 5.57
CA TRP A 294 -5.69 5.70 5.76
C TRP A 294 -6.46 5.56 7.08
N ARG A 295 -6.27 4.45 7.82
CA ARG A 295 -6.76 4.32 9.19
C ARG A 295 -5.98 5.22 10.15
N GLU A 296 -4.70 5.44 9.86
CA GLU A 296 -3.76 6.24 10.65
C GLU A 296 -2.95 7.16 9.71
N PRO A 297 -3.59 8.14 9.06
CA PRO A 297 -2.92 8.96 8.05
C PRO A 297 -1.76 9.78 8.62
N GLU A 298 -1.73 10.00 9.93
CA GLU A 298 -0.65 10.73 10.61
C GLU A 298 0.70 9.98 10.59
N THR A 299 0.71 8.68 10.25
CA THR A 299 1.90 7.85 10.14
C THR A 299 2.27 7.60 8.68
N LEU A 300 3.50 7.96 8.31
CA LEU A 300 4.10 7.68 7.02
C LEU A 300 5.12 6.55 7.15
N PHE A 301 4.90 5.46 6.41
CA PHE A 301 5.86 4.37 6.32
C PHE A 301 6.84 4.59 5.17
N TYR A 302 8.13 4.35 5.40
CA TYR A 302 9.17 4.47 4.37
C TYR A 302 10.00 3.19 4.22
N HIS A 303 10.47 2.91 3.01
CA HIS A 303 11.51 1.90 2.74
C HIS A 303 12.59 2.54 1.86
N LEU A 304 13.81 2.64 2.40
CA LEU A 304 14.97 3.12 1.65
C LEU A 304 15.61 1.95 0.90
N ALA A 305 15.72 2.10 -0.41
CA ALA A 305 16.39 1.19 -1.31
C ALA A 305 17.56 1.86 -2.02
N GLU A 306 18.68 1.15 -2.13
CA GLU A 306 19.83 1.58 -2.94
C GLU A 306 20.23 0.47 -3.90
N PRO A 307 19.66 0.46 -5.12
CA PRO A 307 19.79 -0.65 -6.06
C PRO A 307 21.23 -1.10 -6.32
N ASN A 308 22.18 -0.17 -6.37
CA ASN A 308 23.59 -0.51 -6.60
C ASN A 308 24.17 -1.38 -5.48
N ALA A 309 23.93 -1.01 -4.22
CA ALA A 309 24.41 -1.78 -3.07
C ALA A 309 23.65 -3.12 -2.93
N GLU A 310 22.33 -3.11 -3.14
CA GLU A 310 21.48 -4.29 -2.97
C GLU A 310 21.73 -5.37 -4.02
N VAL A 311 21.99 -4.99 -5.28
CA VAL A 311 22.36 -5.91 -6.37
C VAL A 311 23.64 -6.66 -6.03
N LEU A 312 24.64 -5.98 -5.46
CA LEU A 312 25.90 -6.60 -5.05
C LEU A 312 25.73 -7.51 -3.82
N ALA A 313 24.80 -7.18 -2.93
CA ALA A 313 24.56 -7.96 -1.72
C ALA A 313 23.71 -9.24 -1.97
N HIS A 314 22.93 -9.29 -3.06
CA HIS A 314 22.05 -10.42 -3.38
C HIS A 314 22.33 -11.01 -4.77
N PRO A 315 23.48 -11.68 -5.00
CA PRO A 315 23.88 -12.15 -6.33
C PRO A 315 22.92 -13.17 -6.96
N ASP A 316 22.24 -14.01 -6.16
CA ASP A 316 21.31 -15.03 -6.66
C ASP A 316 19.95 -14.44 -7.08
N HIS A 317 19.61 -13.25 -6.58
CA HIS A 317 18.32 -12.59 -6.78
C HIS A 317 18.47 -11.12 -7.21
N PHE A 318 19.61 -10.80 -7.82
CA PHE A 318 20.03 -9.42 -8.09
C PHE A 318 19.02 -8.66 -8.94
N HIS A 319 18.33 -9.33 -9.87
CA HIS A 319 17.33 -8.74 -10.77
C HIS A 319 16.14 -8.14 -10.00
N LEU A 320 15.81 -8.67 -8.83
CA LEU A 320 14.74 -8.16 -7.95
C LEU A 320 15.16 -6.89 -7.20
N CYS A 321 16.46 -6.71 -6.99
CA CYS A 321 17.07 -5.57 -6.29
C CYS A 321 17.41 -4.40 -7.22
N THR A 322 17.33 -4.58 -8.55
CA THR A 322 17.56 -3.48 -9.51
C THR A 322 16.50 -2.38 -9.38
N ALA A 323 16.82 -1.15 -9.77
CA ALA A 323 15.85 -0.05 -9.79
C ALA A 323 14.59 -0.42 -10.58
N VAL A 324 14.75 -1.04 -11.76
CA VAL A 324 13.65 -1.54 -12.61
C VAL A 324 12.82 -2.59 -11.88
N GLY A 325 13.46 -3.57 -11.23
CA GLY A 325 12.76 -4.61 -10.47
C GLY A 325 11.95 -4.03 -9.32
N GLN A 326 12.55 -3.14 -8.53
CA GLN A 326 11.89 -2.53 -7.38
C GLN A 326 10.73 -1.60 -7.81
N TYR A 327 10.92 -0.77 -8.85
CA TYR A 327 9.83 0.05 -9.41
C TYR A 327 8.68 -0.80 -9.97
N LEU A 328 9.00 -1.91 -10.65
CA LEU A 328 8.00 -2.82 -11.19
C LEU A 328 7.16 -3.41 -10.07
N ALA A 329 7.79 -3.98 -9.04
CA ALA A 329 7.10 -4.58 -7.92
C ALA A 329 6.30 -3.54 -7.13
N PHE A 330 6.86 -2.36 -6.88
CA PHE A 330 6.13 -1.26 -6.23
C PHE A 330 4.92 -0.80 -7.05
N SER A 331 5.05 -0.70 -8.38
CA SER A 331 3.93 -0.35 -9.26
C SER A 331 2.84 -1.40 -9.25
N LEU A 332 3.20 -2.69 -9.24
CA LEU A 332 2.25 -3.80 -9.11
C LEU A 332 1.57 -3.82 -7.75
N MET A 333 2.28 -3.48 -6.67
CA MET A 333 1.71 -3.33 -5.33
C MET A 333 0.70 -2.18 -5.28
N ALA A 334 1.03 -1.02 -5.84
CA ALA A 334 0.12 0.12 -5.93
C ALA A 334 -1.10 -0.19 -6.82
N LEU A 335 -0.92 -1.03 -7.85
CA LEU A 335 -2.00 -1.59 -8.66
C LEU A 335 -2.81 -2.68 -7.96
N GLY A 336 -2.39 -3.24 -6.82
CA GLY A 336 -3.15 -4.14 -5.92
C GLY A 336 -4.11 -5.15 -6.58
N LEU A 337 -5.17 -5.53 -5.87
CA LEU A 337 -6.14 -6.52 -6.37
C LEU A 337 -7.27 -5.85 -7.19
N PRO A 338 -7.82 -6.51 -8.22
CA PRO A 338 -8.98 -6.00 -8.95
C PRO A 338 -10.17 -5.70 -8.02
N GLY A 339 -10.74 -4.49 -8.14
CA GLY A 339 -11.92 -4.08 -7.37
C GLY A 339 -11.65 -3.45 -6.00
N GLU A 340 -10.38 -3.32 -5.61
CA GLU A 340 -10.00 -2.63 -4.38
C GLU A 340 -10.19 -1.09 -4.51
N LYS A 341 -10.80 -0.45 -3.51
CA LYS A 341 -11.02 1.01 -3.50
C LYS A 341 -9.69 1.71 -3.19
N ARG A 342 -9.04 2.27 -4.22
CA ARG A 342 -7.72 2.91 -4.10
C ARG A 342 -7.79 4.38 -3.74
N LEU A 343 -8.63 5.12 -4.46
CA LEU A 343 -8.79 6.56 -4.27
C LEU A 343 -9.77 6.83 -3.14
N ARG A 344 -9.35 7.62 -2.15
CA ARG A 344 -10.25 8.12 -1.12
C ARG A 344 -11.14 9.22 -1.66
N GLY A 345 -12.38 9.30 -1.17
CA GLY A 345 -13.30 10.36 -1.56
C GLY A 345 -12.84 11.72 -1.01
N GLN A 346 -13.36 12.81 -1.57
CA GLN A 346 -13.01 14.18 -1.14
C GLN A 346 -13.20 14.40 0.36
N ASP A 347 -14.29 13.87 0.94
CA ASP A 347 -14.58 14.04 2.38
C ASP A 347 -13.52 13.38 3.27
N GLU A 348 -13.09 12.15 2.93
CA GLU A 348 -12.06 11.42 3.67
C GLU A 348 -10.71 12.17 3.62
N ARG A 349 -10.35 12.71 2.44
CA ARG A 349 -9.15 13.52 2.26
C ARG A 349 -9.23 14.81 3.07
N HIS A 350 -10.36 15.51 3.01
CA HIS A 350 -10.55 16.76 3.74
C HIS A 350 -10.45 16.55 5.25
N GLN A 351 -11.07 15.48 5.76
CA GLN A 351 -10.98 15.10 7.17
C GLN A 351 -9.54 14.75 7.59
N ALA A 352 -8.79 14.04 6.74
CA ALA A 352 -7.37 13.76 7.00
C ALA A 352 -6.57 15.07 7.04
N THR A 353 -6.68 15.92 6.00
CA THR A 353 -5.98 17.21 5.92
C THR A 353 -6.25 18.11 7.12
N GLN A 354 -7.48 18.16 7.63
CA GLN A 354 -7.83 18.94 8.83
C GLN A 354 -7.14 18.45 10.11
N LYS A 355 -6.83 17.16 10.22
CA LYS A 355 -6.17 16.57 11.40
C LYS A 355 -4.65 16.72 11.36
N LEU A 356 -4.08 16.85 10.17
CA LEU A 356 -2.65 16.91 9.95
C LEU A 356 -2.05 18.27 10.27
N LYS A 357 -0.76 18.26 10.63
CA LYS A 357 -0.01 19.46 10.97
C LYS A 357 0.64 20.04 9.71
N THR A 358 0.64 21.36 9.61
CA THR A 358 1.23 22.07 8.46
C THR A 358 2.66 22.48 8.76
N TRP A 359 3.55 22.24 7.80
CA TRP A 359 4.90 22.82 7.76
C TRP A 359 4.97 23.81 6.59
N VAL A 360 5.34 25.06 6.88
CA VAL A 360 5.26 26.18 5.93
C VAL A 360 6.49 26.25 5.00
N GLU A 361 7.59 25.59 5.33
CA GLU A 361 8.81 25.60 4.52
C GLU A 361 8.70 24.59 3.37
N ASP A 362 9.11 25.00 2.18
CA ASP A 362 9.30 24.08 1.05
C ASP A 362 10.74 23.53 1.00
N PHE A 363 10.96 22.53 0.14
CA PHE A 363 12.26 21.87 0.00
C PHE A 363 13.37 22.84 -0.42
N ASP A 364 13.13 23.70 -1.41
CA ASP A 364 14.17 24.64 -1.90
C ASP A 364 14.53 25.71 -0.86
N THR A 365 13.56 26.17 -0.08
CA THR A 365 13.79 27.09 1.05
C THR A 365 14.61 26.42 2.12
N THR A 366 14.30 25.17 2.45
CA THR A 366 15.08 24.35 3.39
C THR A 366 16.52 24.19 2.88
N LEU A 367 16.70 23.84 1.61
CA LEU A 367 18.02 23.67 0.98
C LEU A 367 18.84 24.96 0.98
N ARG A 368 18.23 26.11 0.63
CA ARG A 368 18.89 27.42 0.64
C ARG A 368 19.31 27.87 2.04
N SER A 369 18.61 27.39 3.09
CA SER A 369 18.99 27.69 4.48
C SER A 369 20.25 26.98 4.94
N ILE A 370 20.72 25.97 4.20
CA ILE A 370 21.88 25.14 4.56
C ILE A 370 23.10 25.61 3.76
N PRO A 371 24.21 25.99 4.42
CA PRO A 371 25.47 26.33 3.76
C PRO A 371 25.99 25.20 2.86
N GLU A 372 26.60 25.53 1.72
CA GLU A 372 27.04 24.52 0.74
C GLU A 372 28.09 23.55 1.28
N ASP A 373 28.99 24.04 2.13
CA ASP A 373 30.02 23.27 2.82
C ASP A 373 29.44 22.27 3.82
N GLU A 374 28.23 22.53 4.34
CA GLU A 374 27.54 21.69 5.32
C GLU A 374 26.55 20.71 4.67
N ARG A 375 26.38 20.75 3.35
CA ARG A 375 25.56 19.78 2.58
C ARG A 375 26.30 18.49 2.25
N LEU A 376 27.61 18.46 2.47
CA LEU A 376 28.43 17.28 2.20
C LEU A 376 28.57 16.45 3.47
N ALA A 377 28.42 15.14 3.31
CA ALA A 377 28.64 14.22 4.42
C ALA A 377 30.12 14.30 4.86
N PRO A 378 30.40 14.42 6.17
CA PRO A 378 31.75 14.28 6.69
C PRO A 378 32.37 12.92 6.31
N ASP A 379 33.70 12.86 6.17
CA ASP A 379 34.41 11.59 5.92
C ASP A 379 34.22 10.58 7.07
N SER A 380 33.93 11.09 8.28
CA SER A 380 33.58 10.33 9.49
C SER A 380 32.13 9.87 9.55
N SER A 381 31.27 10.40 8.66
CA SER A 381 29.84 10.19 8.75
C SER A 381 29.53 8.70 8.70
N PRO A 382 28.73 8.17 9.65
CA PRO A 382 28.43 6.76 9.69
C PRO A 382 27.80 6.38 8.35
N GLY A 383 28.44 5.45 7.65
CA GLY A 383 27.91 4.81 6.46
C GLY A 383 26.75 3.90 6.83
N TYR A 384 25.68 4.45 7.40
CA TYR A 384 24.47 3.72 7.75
C TYR A 384 24.06 2.91 6.51
N GLN A 385 24.17 1.59 6.62
CA GLN A 385 23.70 0.67 5.61
C GLN A 385 22.30 0.28 6.04
N PRO A 386 21.27 0.55 5.22
CA PRO A 386 19.95 -0.01 5.44
C PRO A 386 20.02 -1.50 5.79
N GLU A 387 19.25 -1.88 6.81
CA GLU A 387 19.19 -3.28 7.29
C GLU A 387 18.77 -4.26 6.18
N THR A 388 18.11 -3.73 5.16
CA THR A 388 17.54 -4.44 4.01
C THR A 388 18.61 -4.91 3.01
N TYR A 389 19.88 -4.55 3.20
CA TYR A 389 20.97 -4.94 2.30
C TYR A 389 21.50 -6.34 2.56
N LYS A 390 21.57 -6.78 3.81
CA LYS A 390 22.23 -8.04 4.18
C LYS A 390 21.35 -8.81 5.15
N GLY A 391 21.25 -10.12 4.95
CA GLY A 391 20.47 -11.00 5.83
C GLY A 391 18.96 -10.99 5.59
N VAL A 392 18.46 -10.15 4.67
CA VAL A 392 17.08 -10.20 4.20
C VAL A 392 16.98 -11.18 3.03
N ASP A 393 16.13 -12.19 3.18
CA ASP A 393 15.82 -13.11 2.09
C ASP A 393 15.04 -12.38 0.99
N ARG A 394 15.62 -12.27 -0.21
CA ARG A 394 15.00 -11.67 -1.39
C ARG A 394 14.33 -12.68 -2.32
N SER A 395 14.32 -13.97 -1.97
CA SER A 395 13.73 -15.00 -2.83
C SER A 395 12.23 -14.75 -3.03
N PRO A 396 11.71 -14.85 -4.27
CA PRO A 396 10.28 -14.70 -4.52
C PRO A 396 9.48 -15.72 -3.73
N TYR A 397 8.33 -15.29 -3.17
CA TYR A 397 7.49 -16.19 -2.41
C TYR A 397 6.61 -17.02 -3.37
N LEU A 398 7.04 -18.23 -3.70
CA LEU A 398 6.31 -19.11 -4.63
C LEU A 398 5.00 -19.59 -4.00
N LEU A 399 3.86 -19.10 -4.50
CA LEU A 399 2.53 -19.39 -3.96
C LEU A 399 2.04 -20.79 -4.38
N ARG A 400 2.72 -21.45 -5.34
CA ARG A 400 2.49 -22.86 -5.71
C ARG A 400 3.77 -23.69 -5.74
N ARG A 401 3.76 -24.85 -5.06
CA ARG A 401 4.67 -25.96 -5.39
C ARG A 401 4.35 -26.45 -6.81
N ARG A 402 5.12 -26.06 -7.81
CA ARG A 402 5.10 -26.73 -9.12
C ARG A 402 5.42 -28.21 -8.89
N ARG A 403 4.43 -29.09 -9.06
CA ARG A 403 4.74 -30.49 -9.39
C ARG A 403 5.40 -30.44 -10.76
N HIS A 404 6.71 -30.65 -10.82
CA HIS A 404 7.40 -30.89 -12.07
C HIS A 404 6.64 -32.00 -12.83
N ARG A 405 5.90 -31.64 -13.88
CA ARG A 405 5.60 -32.60 -14.94
C ARG A 405 6.92 -32.79 -15.66
N HIS A 406 7.62 -33.87 -15.35
CA HIS A 406 8.61 -34.42 -16.27
C HIS A 406 7.87 -34.73 -17.58
N VAL A 407 7.99 -33.84 -18.55
CA VAL A 407 7.78 -34.15 -19.95
C VAL A 407 9.18 -34.20 -20.53
N GLY A 408 9.58 -35.38 -20.97
CA GLY A 408 10.88 -35.65 -21.55
C GLY A 408 10.96 -37.13 -21.91
N ASP A 409 10.39 -37.46 -23.06
CA ASP A 409 10.85 -38.60 -23.86
C ASP A 409 12.36 -38.44 -24.06
N GLU A 410 13.16 -39.32 -23.46
CA GLU A 410 14.54 -39.52 -23.90
C GLU A 410 14.59 -40.72 -24.85
N PRO A 411 15.14 -40.55 -26.07
CA PRO A 411 15.45 -41.68 -26.93
C PRO A 411 16.70 -42.38 -26.36
N LYS A 412 16.56 -43.67 -26.04
CA LYS A 412 17.68 -44.56 -25.72
C LYS A 412 18.72 -44.50 -26.83
N LYS A 413 19.94 -44.05 -26.51
CA LYS A 413 21.13 -44.35 -27.31
C LYS A 413 21.77 -45.62 -26.78
N GLU A 414 21.66 -46.67 -27.57
CA GLU A 414 22.50 -47.86 -27.48
C GLU A 414 23.97 -47.45 -27.69
N TYR A 415 24.86 -47.90 -26.81
CA TYR A 415 26.26 -48.06 -27.14
C TYR A 415 26.70 -49.45 -26.66
N GLU A 416 27.09 -50.24 -27.65
CA GLU A 416 27.71 -51.56 -27.50
C GLU A 416 29.11 -51.45 -26.88
N HIS A 417 29.31 -52.27 -25.84
CA HIS A 417 30.45 -53.15 -25.59
C HIS A 417 31.90 -52.61 -25.65
N ARG A 418 32.55 -52.62 -24.48
CA ARG A 418 33.92 -53.15 -24.31
C ARG A 418 34.22 -53.49 -22.85
N GLU A 419 34.26 -54.79 -22.56
CA GLU A 419 35.01 -55.44 -21.47
C GLU A 419 36.53 -55.31 -21.75
N PRO A 420 37.45 -55.33 -20.75
CA PRO A 420 37.68 -56.55 -19.94
C PRO A 420 38.21 -56.38 -18.49
N GLY A 421 37.97 -57.41 -17.65
CA GLY A 421 38.98 -57.86 -16.66
C GLY A 421 38.47 -58.39 -15.32
N GLU A 422 38.57 -59.71 -15.15
CA GLU A 422 38.13 -60.59 -14.04
C GLU A 422 38.93 -60.44 -12.72
N SER A 423 38.30 -60.82 -11.58
CA SER A 423 38.90 -61.44 -10.36
C SER A 423 37.86 -61.48 -9.21
N SER A 424 37.16 -62.59 -8.94
CA SER A 424 37.49 -63.73 -8.03
C SER A 424 36.96 -63.58 -6.57
N ASP A 425 36.00 -64.47 -6.26
CA ASP A 425 35.69 -65.26 -5.04
C ASP A 425 35.45 -64.63 -3.65
N ASP A 426 34.26 -64.87 -3.06
CA ASP A 426 33.95 -66.01 -2.14
C ASP A 426 32.90 -65.68 -1.03
N GLU A 427 31.85 -66.50 -1.01
CA GLU A 427 30.99 -67.02 0.09
C GLU A 427 30.69 -66.22 1.38
N SER A 428 29.38 -66.09 1.71
CA SER A 428 28.74 -66.76 2.87
C SER A 428 27.27 -66.37 3.06
N ALA A 429 26.46 -67.36 3.43
CA ALA A 429 25.00 -67.45 3.33
C ALA A 429 24.15 -66.98 4.55
N ARG A 430 22.81 -67.14 4.37
CA ARG A 430 21.70 -67.34 5.35
C ARG A 430 20.90 -66.08 5.72
N ASP A 431 19.56 -65.98 5.66
CA ASP A 431 18.45 -66.95 5.67
C ASP A 431 17.17 -66.39 5.00
N LEU A 432 16.36 -67.29 4.40
CA LEU A 432 14.90 -67.19 4.18
C LEU A 432 14.27 -68.42 4.85
N PRO A 433 13.00 -68.38 5.33
CA PRO A 433 11.84 -68.81 4.51
C PRO A 433 10.52 -68.11 4.96
N ASP A 434 9.30 -68.28 4.42
CA ASP A 434 8.73 -68.80 3.17
C ASP A 434 7.29 -68.23 3.04
N THR A 435 6.84 -68.14 1.79
CA THR A 435 5.51 -67.95 1.17
C THR A 435 4.32 -68.80 1.75
N PRO A 436 3.02 -68.76 1.28
CA PRO A 436 2.53 -68.41 -0.08
C PRO A 436 1.16 -67.69 -0.25
N SER A 437 0.94 -67.16 -1.46
CA SER A 437 -0.38 -66.80 -2.03
C SER A 437 -1.21 -68.05 -2.41
N PRO A 438 -2.49 -67.88 -2.83
CA PRO A 438 -2.82 -68.26 -4.20
C PRO A 438 -3.91 -67.45 -4.92
N THR A 439 -3.81 -67.48 -6.25
CA THR A 439 -4.71 -67.02 -7.31
C THR A 439 -5.78 -68.10 -7.64
N GLU A 440 -6.98 -67.74 -8.13
CA GLU A 440 -7.58 -68.25 -9.40
C GLU A 440 -9.09 -67.95 -9.65
N ARG A 441 -9.43 -67.97 -10.96
CA ARG A 441 -10.73 -67.77 -11.64
C ARG A 441 -11.62 -69.04 -11.66
N ARG A 442 -12.97 -68.91 -11.66
CA ARG A 442 -13.93 -69.47 -12.67
C ARG A 442 -15.43 -69.43 -12.25
N ILE A 443 -16.24 -68.73 -13.07
CA ILE A 443 -17.42 -69.18 -13.86
C ILE A 443 -18.48 -70.18 -13.26
N ARG A 444 -19.76 -69.72 -13.30
CA ARG A 444 -21.09 -70.38 -13.56
C ARG A 444 -21.98 -71.02 -12.46
N ARG A 445 -23.14 -70.33 -12.28
CA ARG A 445 -24.57 -70.75 -12.47
C ARG A 445 -25.36 -71.58 -11.42
N LYS A 446 -26.65 -71.16 -11.30
CA LYS A 446 -27.87 -71.70 -10.64
C LYS A 446 -28.01 -71.33 -9.15
N GLY A 447 -29.08 -70.74 -8.64
CA GLY A 447 -30.39 -70.31 -9.16
C GLY A 447 -31.49 -70.60 -8.13
N ARG A 448 -32.43 -69.67 -7.88
CA ARG A 448 -33.90 -69.89 -7.70
C ARG A 448 -34.60 -68.73 -6.96
N GLY A 449 -35.78 -68.39 -7.50
CA GLY A 449 -36.94 -67.84 -6.78
C GLY A 449 -37.12 -66.32 -6.87
N ALA A 450 -38.27 -65.71 -7.18
CA ALA A 450 -39.46 -65.96 -8.01
C ALA A 450 -40.40 -64.74 -7.76
N GLN A 451 -41.28 -64.43 -8.73
CA GLN A 451 -42.46 -63.55 -8.65
C GLN A 451 -42.18 -62.02 -8.63
N GLY A 452 -42.83 -61.14 -9.40
CA GLY A 452 -43.89 -61.20 -10.43
C GLY A 452 -43.94 -59.79 -11.07
N ALA A 453 -43.78 -59.68 -12.38
CA ALA A 453 -44.83 -59.44 -13.38
C ALA A 453 -45.44 -58.02 -13.52
N ARG A 454 -44.99 -57.36 -14.60
CA ARG A 454 -45.75 -56.63 -15.66
C ARG A 454 -46.29 -55.23 -15.30
N ARG A 455 -46.33 -54.22 -16.20
CA ARG A 455 -46.43 -54.14 -17.68
C ARG A 455 -46.12 -52.65 -18.07
N SER A 456 -45.18 -52.33 -18.96
CA SER A 456 -45.37 -51.87 -20.38
C SER A 456 -46.55 -50.92 -20.63
N GLU A 457 -46.50 -49.83 -21.41
CA GLU A 457 -45.92 -49.66 -22.76
C GLU A 457 -46.07 -48.21 -23.30
N ARG A 458 -45.13 -47.79 -24.17
CA ARG A 458 -45.24 -47.03 -25.45
C ARG A 458 -45.89 -45.63 -25.63
N ILE A 459 -45.04 -44.74 -26.19
CA ILE A 459 -45.11 -43.97 -27.47
C ILE A 459 -46.33 -43.06 -27.78
N LEU A 460 -46.06 -41.77 -28.11
CA LEU A 460 -46.48 -40.99 -29.31
C LEU A 460 -46.10 -39.49 -29.07
N ALA A 461 -45.15 -38.88 -29.78
CA ALA A 461 -45.22 -38.25 -31.12
C ALA A 461 -45.81 -36.81 -31.17
N ARG A 462 -44.90 -35.84 -31.42
CA ARG A 462 -44.95 -34.65 -32.32
C ARG A 462 -46.03 -33.53 -32.18
N ARG A 463 -45.51 -32.33 -31.81
CA ARG A 463 -45.65 -30.97 -32.43
C ARG A 463 -47.03 -30.24 -32.40
N PRO A 464 -47.12 -28.91 -32.70
CA PRO A 464 -46.25 -27.76 -32.36
C PRO A 464 -47.05 -26.47 -31.98
N ARG A 465 -46.33 -25.34 -31.82
CA ARG A 465 -46.73 -23.91 -31.94
C ARG A 465 -47.39 -23.21 -30.73
N GLY A 466 -46.72 -22.12 -30.31
CA GLY A 466 -47.34 -20.79 -30.35
C GLY A 466 -47.35 -20.01 -29.04
N GLY A 467 -46.84 -18.77 -29.10
CA GLY A 467 -47.35 -17.64 -28.32
C GLY A 467 -46.53 -17.24 -27.09
N GLY A 468 -45.85 -16.10 -27.19
CA GLY A 468 -45.34 -15.37 -26.03
C GLY A 468 -46.43 -14.58 -25.31
N GLY A 469 -46.09 -14.07 -24.12
CA GLY A 469 -46.95 -13.18 -23.35
C GLY A 469 -46.54 -13.12 -21.87
N GLU A 470 -46.03 -11.96 -21.51
CA GLU A 470 -45.70 -11.35 -20.21
C GLU A 470 -46.46 -11.83 -18.95
N GLY A 471 -45.80 -11.66 -17.78
CA GLY A 471 -46.49 -11.55 -16.49
C GLY A 471 -45.72 -12.12 -15.30
N SER A 472 -45.09 -11.24 -14.54
CA SER A 472 -44.44 -11.46 -13.25
C SER A 472 -45.32 -12.18 -12.22
N ASN A 473 -44.77 -13.14 -11.48
CA ASN A 473 -44.88 -13.15 -10.02
C ASN A 473 -43.90 -14.10 -9.33
N GLU A 474 -43.54 -13.64 -8.14
CA GLU A 474 -42.50 -14.02 -7.21
C GLU A 474 -42.86 -15.25 -6.37
N LYS A 475 -41.85 -15.88 -5.76
CA LYS A 475 -41.84 -16.86 -4.63
C LYS A 475 -41.89 -18.35 -4.97
N ASP A 476 -40.72 -19.00 -4.89
CA ASP A 476 -40.46 -20.11 -3.93
C ASP A 476 -39.13 -20.82 -4.25
N ARG A 477 -38.08 -20.55 -3.46
CA ARG A 477 -37.00 -21.52 -3.20
C ARG A 477 -36.51 -21.40 -1.74
N PRO A 478 -36.41 -22.53 -1.00
CA PRO A 478 -36.25 -22.53 0.45
C PRO A 478 -34.81 -22.28 0.90
N TYR A 479 -34.65 -21.43 1.92
CA TYR A 479 -33.40 -21.21 2.65
C TYR A 479 -33.13 -22.32 3.68
N CYS A 480 -31.85 -22.59 3.89
CA CYS A 480 -31.32 -23.53 4.89
C CYS A 480 -31.70 -23.09 6.31
N THR A 481 -32.15 -24.02 7.17
CA THR A 481 -32.57 -23.72 8.54
C THR A 481 -31.39 -23.70 9.53
N GLN A 482 -31.51 -22.89 10.60
CA GLN A 482 -30.50 -22.68 11.66
C GLN A 482 -29.99 -23.96 12.37
N LYS A 483 -30.64 -25.11 12.20
CA LYS A 483 -30.15 -26.41 12.70
C LYS A 483 -28.98 -26.98 11.89
N CYS A 484 -28.80 -26.55 10.63
CA CYS A 484 -27.69 -27.00 9.78
C CYS A 484 -26.37 -26.30 10.15
N LEU A 485 -26.44 -25.06 10.66
CA LEU A 485 -25.29 -24.28 11.09
C LEU A 485 -24.75 -24.69 12.47
N SER A 486 -25.58 -25.30 13.32
CA SER A 486 -25.18 -25.77 14.66
C SER A 486 -24.36 -27.06 14.64
N GLY A 487 -24.41 -27.84 13.56
CA GLY A 487 -23.61 -29.06 13.40
C GLY A 487 -22.15 -28.81 12.99
N LEU A 488 -21.84 -27.65 12.40
CA LEU A 488 -20.49 -27.29 11.96
C LEU A 488 -19.62 -26.69 13.06
N ALA A 489 -20.21 -26.20 14.16
CA ALA A 489 -19.49 -25.59 15.28
C ALA A 489 -19.04 -26.60 16.36
N ALA A 490 -19.43 -27.88 16.28
CA ALA A 490 -19.14 -28.88 17.31
C ALA A 490 -18.01 -29.88 16.96
N GLN A 491 -17.23 -29.63 15.90
CA GLN A 491 -16.09 -30.50 15.51
C GLN A 491 -14.70 -29.85 15.67
N LEU A 492 -14.56 -28.89 16.57
CA LEU A 492 -13.27 -28.41 17.07
C LEU A 492 -13.27 -28.33 18.59
N SER A 493 -13.25 -29.49 19.24
CA SER A 493 -12.65 -29.68 20.57
C SER A 493 -12.61 -31.17 20.87
N GLN A 494 -11.47 -31.81 20.60
CA GLN A 494 -10.84 -32.87 21.40
C GLN A 494 -9.65 -33.47 20.63
N GLN A 495 -8.45 -32.95 20.91
CA GLN A 495 -7.25 -33.78 20.93
C GLN A 495 -7.23 -34.59 22.24
N PRO A 496 -6.59 -35.77 22.27
CA PRO A 496 -6.01 -36.30 23.48
C PRO A 496 -4.47 -36.35 23.39
N GLN A 497 -3.79 -35.64 24.29
CA GLN A 497 -3.10 -36.29 25.42
C GLN A 497 -3.46 -35.55 26.70
#